data_AF-A0A1A8XQZ2-F1
#
_entry.id   AF-A0A1A8XQZ2-F1
#
_cell.length_a   1.000
_cell.length_b   1.000
_cell.length_c   1.000
_cell.angle_alpha   90.00
_cell.angle_beta   90.00
_cell.angle_gamma   90.00
#
_symmetry.space_group_name_H-M   'P 1'
#
loop_
_entity.id
_entity.type
_entity.pdbx_description
1 polymer ?
#
loop_
_entity_poly.entity_id
_entity_poly.type
_entity_poly.pdbx_seq_one_letter_code
_entity_poly.pdbx_strand_id
1 'polypeptide(L)'
;MNSQTLRNRCFDEIHIGDSASITHTLTLRDVQLFAAVSGDISPTQLDSELDRQLGPSDLGAHGMWLGALVSGLLGNQLPGPGTVHSGQDLEFLAPVPIGEQVTISITVTARDAARRRVTFDCRGLNARGETIMTGTARVVAPEVRITMERPDAAQVSIQSHDRFETLIERCRQLPPVAVAVVHPCDQSSLGAALQARRARLIEPILVGPLARLHALAEQHGFDLADVQIEDVAHSHAAAFRAVELVRLGKAAALMKGSLHTDELMSAVVHRDTGLRTERRITHAFLMDVPTYHKPLIVTDAAINIAPDLDTKRDICQNAIDLALVLGIARPKVAIICAVEGVNSRMVCTTDAASLCKMADRGQITGALVDGPLAFDNAISKEAARIKKIDSVVAGDPDILLVPDLAAGNILAKQLTFMSHADGAGIVLGARVPIILTSRADNERTKLASCAVACLMASAAAGQSPKKTGA
;
A
#
# COMPACT_ATOMS: atom_id res chain seq x y z
N MET A 1 -20.84 -31.53 -4.87
CA MET A 1 -21.80 -31.37 -3.75
C MET A 1 -21.30 -30.22 -2.91
N ASN A 2 -22.12 -29.19 -2.69
CA ASN A 2 -21.71 -27.95 -2.02
C ASN A 2 -21.21 -28.24 -0.60
N SER A 3 -19.90 -28.05 -0.38
CA SER A 3 -19.18 -28.27 0.88
C SER A 3 -19.41 -27.14 1.89
N GLN A 4 -20.67 -26.75 2.09
CA GLN A 4 -21.06 -25.66 2.99
C GLN A 4 -21.42 -26.14 4.40
N THR A 5 -21.49 -27.45 4.65
CA THR A 5 -21.89 -28.00 5.95
C THR A 5 -20.79 -28.91 6.49
N LEU A 6 -20.32 -28.64 7.72
CA LEU A 6 -19.42 -29.51 8.47
C LEU A 6 -20.24 -30.45 9.36
N ARG A 7 -19.84 -31.71 9.41
CA ARG A 7 -20.46 -32.74 10.23
C ARG A 7 -19.40 -33.56 10.93
N ASN A 8 -19.58 -33.80 12.23
CA ASN A 8 -18.67 -34.64 12.99
C ASN A 8 -19.07 -36.13 12.95
N ARG A 9 -18.17 -36.97 13.48
CA ARG A 9 -18.39 -38.36 13.86
C ARG A 9 -18.22 -38.49 15.38
N CYS A 10 -19.22 -39.07 16.04
CA CYS A 10 -19.11 -39.44 17.45
C CYS A 10 -18.13 -40.63 17.62
N PHE A 11 -17.68 -40.87 18.85
CA PHE A 11 -16.68 -41.91 19.13
C PHE A 11 -17.02 -43.29 18.54
N ASP A 12 -18.30 -43.69 18.58
CA ASP A 12 -18.76 -45.00 18.11
C ASP A 12 -18.80 -45.12 16.58
N GLU A 13 -18.78 -44.00 15.86
CA GLU A 13 -18.77 -43.94 14.39
C GLU A 13 -17.36 -43.97 13.78
N ILE A 14 -16.32 -43.95 14.63
CA ILE A 14 -14.92 -43.88 14.21
C ILE A 14 -14.27 -45.24 14.38
N HIS A 15 -13.64 -45.77 13.33
CA HIS A 15 -13.02 -47.10 13.33
C HIS A 15 -11.52 -47.01 13.09
N ILE A 16 -10.77 -48.01 13.57
CA ILE A 16 -9.35 -48.14 13.24
C ILE A 16 -9.22 -48.29 11.72
N GLY A 17 -8.31 -47.54 11.11
CA GLY A 17 -8.14 -47.45 9.66
C GLY A 17 -8.95 -46.34 8.98
N ASP A 18 -9.89 -45.69 9.67
CA ASP A 18 -10.53 -44.48 9.14
C ASP A 18 -9.48 -43.40 8.90
N SER A 19 -9.55 -42.73 7.75
CA SER A 19 -8.59 -41.71 7.36
C SER A 19 -9.24 -40.48 6.74
N ALA A 20 -8.53 -39.36 6.80
CA ALA A 20 -8.87 -38.10 6.15
C ALA A 20 -7.59 -37.41 5.66
N SER A 21 -7.71 -36.61 4.61
CA SER A 21 -6.57 -35.88 4.04
C SER A 21 -6.96 -34.51 3.52
N ILE A 22 -5.99 -33.59 3.51
CA ILE A 22 -6.09 -32.27 2.91
C ILE A 22 -4.83 -32.01 2.09
N THR A 23 -5.02 -31.37 0.94
CA THR A 23 -3.94 -30.89 0.09
C THR A 23 -3.99 -29.37 0.05
N HIS A 24 -2.85 -28.73 0.31
CA HIS A 24 -2.73 -27.26 0.33
C HIS A 24 -1.42 -26.84 -0.34
N THR A 25 -1.43 -25.73 -1.07
CA THR A 25 -0.20 -25.17 -1.66
C THR A 25 0.27 -24.04 -0.76
N LEU A 26 1.50 -24.12 -0.25
CA LEU A 26 2.03 -23.11 0.65
C LEU A 26 2.15 -21.77 -0.08
N THR A 27 1.48 -20.74 0.40
CA THR A 27 1.60 -19.38 -0.14
C THR A 27 2.38 -18.47 0.80
N LEU A 28 2.91 -17.35 0.27
CA LEU A 28 3.52 -16.31 1.10
C LEU A 28 2.53 -15.81 2.18
N ARG A 29 1.25 -15.71 1.84
CA ARG A 29 0.20 -15.31 2.79
C ARG A 29 0.06 -16.29 3.94
N ASP A 30 0.19 -17.59 3.70
CA ASP A 30 0.13 -18.61 4.77
C ASP A 30 1.29 -18.44 5.76
N VAL A 31 2.49 -18.20 5.24
CA VAL A 31 3.70 -17.93 6.04
C VAL A 31 3.51 -16.69 6.91
N GLN A 32 3.04 -15.58 6.32
CA GLN A 32 2.79 -14.32 7.03
C GLN A 32 1.68 -14.44 8.09
N LEU A 33 0.57 -15.10 7.78
CA LEU A 33 -0.53 -15.33 8.73
C LEU A 33 -0.08 -16.21 9.89
N PHE A 34 0.68 -17.27 9.59
CA PHE A 34 1.17 -18.17 10.62
C PHE A 34 2.16 -17.47 11.54
N ALA A 35 3.10 -16.67 11.00
CA ALA A 35 4.02 -15.86 11.80
C ALA A 35 3.26 -14.87 12.71
N ALA A 36 2.27 -14.17 12.16
CA ALA A 36 1.47 -13.19 12.91
C ALA A 36 0.70 -13.81 14.08
N VAL A 37 0.16 -15.04 13.92
CA VAL A 37 -0.60 -15.72 14.97
C VAL A 37 0.29 -16.48 15.94
N SER A 38 1.39 -17.07 15.47
CA SER A 38 2.29 -17.88 16.29
C SER A 38 3.29 -17.06 17.11
N GLY A 39 3.60 -15.83 16.66
CA GLY A 39 4.68 -15.02 17.23
C GLY A 39 6.08 -15.46 16.79
N ASP A 40 6.19 -16.52 15.97
CA ASP A 40 7.44 -16.93 15.35
C ASP A 40 7.69 -16.04 14.12
N ILE A 41 8.45 -14.97 14.36
CA ILE A 41 8.83 -13.97 13.35
C ILE A 41 10.19 -14.30 12.71
N SER A 42 10.68 -15.54 12.85
CA SER A 42 11.84 -16.07 12.11
C SER A 42 11.65 -15.79 10.62
N PRO A 43 12.72 -15.45 9.87
CA PRO A 43 12.66 -14.46 8.78
C PRO A 43 11.58 -14.75 7.73
N THR A 44 10.43 -14.11 7.89
CA THR A 44 9.26 -14.25 7.00
C THR A 44 9.12 -13.09 6.02
N GLN A 45 10.23 -12.44 5.63
CA GLN A 45 10.23 -11.14 4.94
C GLN A 45 9.48 -10.05 5.72
N LEU A 46 10.24 -9.34 6.56
CA LEU A 46 9.90 -7.98 7.01
C LEU A 46 11.07 -7.01 6.83
N ASP A 47 12.19 -7.44 6.20
CA ASP A 47 13.34 -6.57 5.96
C ASP A 47 14.14 -7.00 4.72
N SER A 48 14.17 -6.14 3.69
CA SER A 48 14.88 -6.36 2.42
C SER A 48 16.41 -6.43 2.56
N GLU A 49 16.96 -5.99 3.70
CA GLU A 49 18.40 -6.04 3.97
C GLU A 49 18.87 -7.45 4.40
N LEU A 50 18.02 -8.23 5.07
CA LEU A 50 18.32 -9.58 5.57
C LEU A 50 18.27 -10.63 4.44
N ASP A 51 17.37 -10.43 3.47
CA ASP A 51 17.21 -11.27 2.27
C ASP A 51 18.45 -11.27 1.36
N ARG A 52 19.30 -10.23 1.43
CA ARG A 52 20.59 -10.21 0.71
C ARG A 52 21.66 -11.07 1.37
N GLN A 53 21.52 -11.37 2.67
CA GLN A 53 22.50 -12.13 3.44
C GLN A 53 22.14 -13.62 3.56
N LEU A 54 20.85 -13.94 3.55
CA LEU A 54 20.32 -15.30 3.62
C LEU A 54 19.89 -15.76 2.22
N GLY A 55 20.43 -16.87 1.72
CA GLY A 55 20.09 -17.37 0.38
C GLY A 55 18.62 -17.80 0.25
N PRO A 56 18.09 -17.93 -0.98
CA PRO A 56 16.68 -18.26 -1.25
C PRO A 56 16.20 -19.63 -0.72
N SER A 57 17.10 -20.47 -0.18
CA SER A 57 16.80 -21.81 0.34
C SER A 57 16.20 -21.85 1.74
N ASP A 58 16.15 -20.71 2.47
CA ASP A 58 15.61 -20.65 3.83
C ASP A 58 14.16 -20.14 3.91
N LEU A 59 13.53 -19.84 2.77
CA LEU A 59 12.14 -19.35 2.67
C LEU A 59 11.14 -20.52 2.58
N GLY A 60 10.91 -21.19 3.71
CA GLY A 60 9.98 -22.31 3.83
C GLY A 60 8.91 -22.12 4.89
N ALA A 61 7.91 -23.01 4.94
CA ALA A 61 6.95 -23.05 6.03
C ALA A 61 7.66 -23.29 7.37
N HIS A 62 7.18 -22.63 8.42
CA HIS A 62 7.38 -23.10 9.79
C HIS A 62 6.85 -24.54 9.88
N GLY A 63 7.62 -25.49 10.44
CA GLY A 63 7.16 -26.89 10.54
C GLY A 63 5.77 -27.01 11.19
N MET A 64 5.50 -26.19 12.20
CA MET A 64 4.20 -26.13 12.89
C MET A 64 3.03 -25.65 12.02
N TRP A 65 3.27 -25.05 10.86
CA TRP A 65 2.22 -24.81 9.86
C TRP A 65 1.60 -26.12 9.37
N LEU A 66 2.42 -27.18 9.18
CA LEU A 66 1.92 -28.53 8.86
C LEU A 66 1.11 -29.10 10.03
N GLY A 67 1.54 -28.86 11.27
CA GLY A 67 0.78 -29.21 12.48
C GLY A 67 -0.57 -28.49 12.57
N ALA A 68 -0.65 -27.24 12.12
CA ALA A 68 -1.93 -26.51 12.04
C ALA A 68 -2.89 -27.14 11.02
N LEU A 69 -2.39 -27.68 9.90
CA LEU A 69 -3.20 -28.44 8.94
C LEU A 69 -3.72 -29.76 9.54
N VAL A 70 -2.93 -30.45 10.36
CA VAL A 70 -3.39 -31.63 11.14
C VAL A 70 -4.53 -31.22 12.06
N SER A 71 -4.38 -30.13 12.81
CA SER A 71 -5.46 -29.59 13.66
C SER A 71 -6.72 -29.26 12.85
N GLY A 72 -6.56 -28.68 11.65
CA GLY A 72 -7.64 -28.41 10.72
C GLY A 72 -8.38 -29.66 10.24
N LEU A 73 -7.68 -30.76 9.97
CA LEU A 73 -8.30 -32.04 9.62
C LEU A 73 -9.12 -32.62 10.79
N LEU A 74 -8.54 -32.62 11.99
CA LEU A 74 -9.17 -33.15 13.19
C LEU A 74 -10.44 -32.37 13.55
N GLY A 75 -10.39 -31.03 13.46
CA GLY A 75 -11.50 -30.15 13.80
C GLY A 75 -12.60 -30.07 12.73
N ASN A 76 -12.29 -30.31 11.45
CA ASN A 76 -13.25 -30.11 10.36
C ASN A 76 -13.77 -31.40 9.72
N GLN A 77 -12.99 -32.50 9.75
CA GLN A 77 -13.33 -33.71 8.98
C GLN A 77 -13.40 -34.99 9.82
N LEU A 78 -12.36 -35.29 10.60
CA LEU A 78 -12.28 -36.57 11.34
C LEU A 78 -11.52 -36.38 12.66
N PRO A 79 -12.20 -36.31 13.82
CA PRO A 79 -13.64 -36.52 14.00
C PRO A 79 -14.55 -35.39 13.49
N GLY A 80 -14.06 -34.16 13.36
CA GLY A 80 -14.86 -32.99 12.94
C GLY A 80 -15.34 -32.12 14.11
N PRO A 81 -16.36 -31.25 13.91
CA PRO A 81 -16.77 -30.25 14.88
C PRO A 81 -17.02 -30.79 16.31
N GLY A 82 -16.59 -30.03 17.32
CA GLY A 82 -16.66 -30.43 18.74
C GLY A 82 -15.53 -31.34 19.21
N THR A 83 -14.57 -31.67 18.34
CA THR A 83 -13.35 -32.41 18.71
C THR A 83 -12.49 -31.58 19.66
N VAL A 84 -12.01 -32.19 20.73
CA VAL A 84 -11.03 -31.58 21.63
C VAL A 84 -9.64 -32.13 21.32
N HIS A 85 -8.76 -31.27 20.79
CA HIS A 85 -7.38 -31.64 20.48
C HIS A 85 -6.56 -31.72 21.78
N SER A 86 -6.21 -32.93 22.20
CA SER A 86 -5.58 -33.20 23.51
C SER A 86 -4.05 -33.20 23.47
N GLY A 87 -3.45 -33.41 22.31
CA GLY A 87 -2.01 -33.34 22.10
C GLY A 87 -1.59 -33.93 20.77
N GLN A 88 -0.42 -33.52 20.30
CA GLN A 88 0.23 -34.02 19.10
C GLN A 88 1.73 -34.12 19.34
N ASP A 89 2.37 -35.04 18.64
CA ASP A 89 3.82 -35.24 18.61
C ASP A 89 4.20 -35.39 17.14
N LEU A 90 5.01 -34.48 16.61
CA LEU A 90 5.29 -34.36 15.17
C LEU A 90 6.79 -34.17 14.95
N GLU A 91 7.33 -34.91 13.99
CA GLU A 91 8.68 -34.76 13.46
C GLU A 91 8.60 -34.12 12.08
N PHE A 92 9.34 -33.01 11.90
CA PHE A 92 9.44 -32.30 10.62
C PHE A 92 10.75 -32.71 9.93
N LEU A 93 10.62 -33.48 8.85
CA LEU A 93 11.75 -34.18 8.22
C LEU A 93 12.43 -33.35 7.13
N ALA A 94 11.72 -32.37 6.56
CA ALA A 94 12.22 -31.50 5.51
C ALA A 94 11.50 -30.14 5.49
N PRO A 95 12.17 -29.06 5.03
CA PRO A 95 11.52 -27.76 4.82
C PRO A 95 10.53 -27.82 3.64
N VAL A 96 9.54 -26.93 3.67
CA VAL A 96 8.51 -26.81 2.62
C VAL A 96 8.63 -25.44 1.96
N PRO A 97 9.21 -25.30 0.76
CA PRO A 97 9.28 -24.04 0.04
C PRO A 97 7.90 -23.46 -0.33
N ILE A 98 7.83 -22.13 -0.43
CA ILE A 98 6.65 -21.42 -0.97
C ILE A 98 6.37 -21.91 -2.40
N GLY A 99 5.09 -22.13 -2.69
CA GLY A 99 4.61 -22.69 -3.96
C GLY A 99 4.58 -24.21 -4.00
N GLU A 100 5.15 -24.91 -3.01
CA GLU A 100 5.06 -26.36 -2.94
C GLU A 100 3.68 -26.81 -2.44
N GLN A 101 3.16 -27.86 -3.08
CA GLN A 101 1.95 -28.52 -2.67
C GLN A 101 2.28 -29.62 -1.65
N VAL A 102 1.59 -29.59 -0.52
CA VAL A 102 1.70 -30.61 0.53
C VAL A 102 0.37 -31.31 0.73
N THR A 103 0.42 -32.60 1.03
CA THR A 103 -0.75 -33.41 1.43
C THR A 103 -0.54 -33.93 2.83
N ILE A 104 -1.43 -33.55 3.75
CA ILE A 104 -1.48 -34.05 5.12
C ILE A 104 -2.58 -35.11 5.21
N SER A 105 -2.28 -36.25 5.82
CA SER A 105 -3.22 -37.32 6.10
C SER A 105 -3.17 -37.74 7.55
N ILE A 106 -4.33 -38.07 8.11
CA ILE A 106 -4.48 -38.67 9.42
C ILE A 106 -5.17 -40.04 9.30
N THR A 107 -4.72 -41.04 10.05
CA THR A 107 -5.33 -42.39 10.07
C THR A 107 -5.51 -42.89 11.49
N VAL A 108 -6.69 -43.37 11.85
CA VAL A 108 -6.97 -43.89 13.21
C VAL A 108 -6.18 -45.16 13.47
N THR A 109 -5.34 -45.14 14.50
CA THR A 109 -4.51 -46.30 14.91
C THR A 109 -4.94 -46.91 16.23
N ALA A 110 -5.53 -46.12 17.13
CA ALA A 110 -6.01 -46.62 18.42
C ALA A 110 -7.24 -45.88 18.94
N ARG A 111 -8.04 -46.59 19.75
CA ARG A 111 -9.26 -46.08 20.41
C ARG A 111 -9.26 -46.49 21.88
N ASP A 112 -9.56 -45.55 22.77
CA ASP A 112 -9.78 -45.76 24.21
C ASP A 112 -11.21 -45.33 24.55
N ALA A 113 -12.10 -46.31 24.70
CA ALA A 113 -13.52 -46.07 24.97
C ALA A 113 -13.76 -45.43 26.35
N ALA A 114 -12.95 -45.76 27.36
CA ALA A 114 -13.11 -45.24 28.72
C ALA A 114 -12.89 -43.73 28.77
N ARG A 115 -12.03 -43.20 27.89
CA ARG A 115 -11.75 -41.75 27.77
C ARG A 115 -12.29 -41.12 26.48
N ARG A 116 -12.97 -41.90 25.64
CA ARG A 116 -13.37 -41.54 24.26
C ARG A 116 -12.24 -40.92 23.44
N ARG A 117 -11.01 -41.40 23.68
CA ARG A 117 -9.82 -40.87 23.05
C ARG A 117 -9.53 -41.64 21.78
N VAL A 118 -9.23 -40.93 20.70
CA VAL A 118 -8.82 -41.49 19.42
C VAL A 118 -7.40 -41.03 19.14
N THR A 119 -6.54 -41.97 18.74
CA THR A 119 -5.15 -41.71 18.34
C THR A 119 -5.04 -41.88 16.84
N PHE A 120 -4.37 -40.93 16.21
CA PHE A 120 -4.12 -40.86 14.79
C PHE A 120 -2.64 -40.95 14.50
N ASP A 121 -2.27 -41.74 13.48
CA ASP A 121 -1.02 -41.58 12.75
C ASP A 121 -1.16 -40.38 11.80
N CYS A 122 -0.16 -39.50 11.79
CA CYS A 122 -0.13 -38.28 11.00
C CYS A 122 1.03 -38.35 10.01
N ARG A 123 0.75 -38.12 8.73
CA ARG A 123 1.76 -38.13 7.66
C ARG A 123 1.60 -36.93 6.74
N GLY A 124 2.71 -36.27 6.43
CA GLY A 124 2.79 -35.20 5.44
C GLY A 124 3.67 -35.60 4.27
N LEU A 125 3.17 -35.40 3.05
CA LEU A 125 3.86 -35.67 1.80
C LEU A 125 3.99 -34.38 0.98
N ASN A 126 5.09 -34.21 0.25
CA ASN A 126 5.23 -33.15 -0.74
C ASN A 126 4.69 -33.57 -2.12
N ALA A 127 4.79 -32.67 -3.11
CA ALA A 127 4.33 -32.92 -4.48
C ALA A 127 5.04 -34.09 -5.18
N ARG A 128 6.24 -34.48 -4.71
CA ARG A 128 7.00 -35.63 -5.22
C ARG A 128 6.65 -36.94 -4.50
N GLY A 129 5.79 -36.90 -3.49
CA GLY A 129 5.43 -38.06 -2.67
C GLY A 129 6.46 -38.40 -1.58
N GLU A 130 7.42 -37.52 -1.33
CA GLU A 130 8.41 -37.69 -0.25
C GLU A 130 7.78 -37.32 1.09
N THR A 131 8.13 -38.07 2.14
CA THR A 131 7.62 -37.79 3.49
C THR A 131 8.36 -36.60 4.10
N ILE A 132 7.61 -35.55 4.42
CA ILE A 132 8.13 -34.29 4.99
C ILE A 132 7.73 -34.09 6.46
N MET A 133 6.74 -34.84 6.94
CA MET A 133 6.29 -34.83 8.33
C MET A 133 5.75 -36.20 8.72
N THR A 134 6.06 -36.64 9.93
CA THR A 134 5.47 -37.85 10.55
C THR A 134 5.10 -37.56 12.00
N GLY A 135 4.21 -38.35 12.58
CA GLY A 135 3.94 -38.25 14.01
C GLY A 135 2.57 -38.79 14.39
N THR A 136 2.07 -38.36 15.55
CA THR A 136 0.78 -38.77 16.07
C THR A 136 -0.02 -37.60 16.61
N ALA A 137 -1.35 -37.69 16.52
CA ALA A 137 -2.27 -36.77 17.17
C ALA A 137 -3.29 -37.52 18.02
N ARG A 138 -3.69 -36.91 19.13
CA ARG A 138 -4.64 -37.47 20.10
C ARG A 138 -5.76 -36.48 20.34
N VAL A 139 -6.99 -36.97 20.21
CA VAL A 139 -8.19 -36.16 20.43
C VAL A 139 -9.20 -36.87 21.30
N VAL A 140 -10.08 -36.11 21.93
CA VAL A 140 -11.33 -36.63 22.50
C VAL A 140 -12.42 -36.45 21.47
N ALA A 141 -13.06 -37.54 21.07
CA ALA A 141 -14.14 -37.51 20.09
C ALA A 141 -15.40 -36.87 20.69
N PRO A 142 -16.22 -36.16 19.88
CA PRO A 142 -17.45 -35.53 20.33
C PRO A 142 -18.47 -36.53 20.92
N GLU A 143 -19.21 -36.11 21.94
CA GLU A 143 -20.32 -36.89 22.51
C GLU A 143 -21.58 -36.81 21.66
N VAL A 144 -21.86 -35.60 21.15
CA VAL A 144 -23.08 -35.29 20.42
C VAL A 144 -22.77 -35.03 18.96
N ARG A 145 -23.73 -35.41 18.12
CA ARG A 145 -23.64 -35.16 16.69
C ARG A 145 -23.84 -33.66 16.44
N ILE A 146 -22.85 -33.03 15.84
CA ILE A 146 -22.85 -31.61 15.50
C ILE A 146 -22.85 -31.49 13.99
N THR A 147 -23.81 -30.70 13.49
CA THR A 147 -23.89 -30.28 12.09
C THR A 147 -23.98 -28.77 12.09
N MET A 148 -23.06 -28.11 11.40
CA MET A 148 -23.02 -26.65 11.30
C MET A 148 -22.71 -26.23 9.89
N GLU A 149 -23.18 -25.04 9.50
CA GLU A 149 -22.66 -24.40 8.30
C GLU A 149 -21.21 -24.02 8.53
N ARG A 150 -20.37 -24.23 7.51
CA ARG A 150 -18.98 -23.82 7.53
C ARG A 150 -18.98 -22.28 7.63
N PRO A 151 -18.47 -21.68 8.72
CA PRO A 151 -18.39 -20.24 8.80
C PRO A 151 -17.54 -19.71 7.64
N ASP A 152 -17.94 -18.58 7.06
CA ASP A 152 -17.05 -17.85 6.17
C ASP A 152 -15.76 -17.57 6.94
N ALA A 153 -14.62 -17.97 6.37
CA ALA A 153 -13.34 -17.68 6.96
C ALA A 153 -13.23 -16.16 7.12
N ALA A 154 -12.93 -15.68 8.33
CA ALA A 154 -12.71 -14.27 8.56
C ALA A 154 -11.69 -13.76 7.54
N GLN A 155 -12.05 -12.70 6.79
CA GLN A 155 -11.13 -12.11 5.83
C GLN A 155 -10.03 -11.38 6.61
N VAL A 156 -8.91 -12.05 6.83
CA VAL A 156 -7.72 -11.43 7.45
C VAL A 156 -6.94 -10.71 6.35
N SER A 157 -6.89 -9.38 6.43
CA SER A 157 -6.00 -8.57 5.59
C SER A 157 -4.68 -8.36 6.33
N ILE A 158 -3.57 -8.80 5.74
CA ILE A 158 -2.24 -8.46 6.22
C ILE A 158 -1.88 -7.13 5.56
N GLN A 159 -1.59 -6.11 6.38
CA GLN A 159 -1.14 -4.83 5.86
C GLN A 159 0.37 -4.89 5.67
N SER A 160 0.79 -5.08 4.43
CA SER A 160 2.14 -4.79 3.97
C SER A 160 2.12 -3.40 3.32
N HIS A 161 3.12 -2.57 3.63
CA HIS A 161 3.25 -1.20 3.10
C HIS A 161 4.53 -1.07 2.26
N ASP A 162 4.92 -2.17 1.62
CA ASP A 162 6.23 -2.36 1.00
C ASP A 162 6.37 -1.59 -0.32
N ARG A 163 5.25 -1.06 -0.85
CA ARG A 163 5.26 -0.41 -2.18
C ARG A 163 5.99 0.93 -2.16
N PHE A 164 5.94 1.66 -1.05
CA PHE A 164 6.73 2.89 -0.89
C PHE A 164 8.22 2.61 -0.70
N GLU A 165 8.60 1.48 -0.11
CA GLU A 165 10.01 1.09 -0.03
C GLU A 165 10.61 0.87 -1.42
N THR A 166 9.85 0.24 -2.32
CA THR A 166 10.27 0.06 -3.71
C THR A 166 10.53 1.41 -4.41
N LEU A 167 9.72 2.44 -4.13
CA LEU A 167 9.94 3.80 -4.65
C LEU A 167 11.18 4.45 -4.05
N ILE A 168 11.39 4.30 -2.74
CA ILE A 168 12.56 4.84 -2.04
C ILE A 168 13.84 4.16 -2.57
N GLU A 169 13.82 2.85 -2.81
CA GLU A 169 14.95 2.10 -3.36
C GLU A 169 15.36 2.62 -4.75
N ARG A 170 14.39 2.92 -5.62
CA ARG A 170 14.66 3.52 -6.94
C ARG A 170 15.40 4.84 -6.84
N CYS A 171 15.17 5.60 -5.77
CA CYS A 171 15.86 6.88 -5.53
C CYS A 171 17.30 6.71 -5.04
N ARG A 172 17.70 5.56 -4.49
CA ARG A 172 19.07 5.35 -3.99
C ARG A 172 20.15 5.50 -5.07
N GLN A 173 19.78 5.30 -6.34
CA GLN A 173 20.68 5.44 -7.49
C GLN A 173 20.72 6.87 -8.07
N LEU A 174 19.90 7.78 -7.54
CA LEU A 174 19.79 9.17 -7.99
C LEU A 174 20.51 10.09 -7.01
N PRO A 175 21.06 11.23 -7.48
CA PRO A 175 21.60 12.23 -6.58
C PRO A 175 20.49 12.80 -5.69
N PRO A 176 20.77 13.11 -4.40
CA PRO A 176 19.81 13.79 -3.54
C PRO A 176 19.38 15.12 -4.16
N VAL A 177 18.09 15.44 -4.04
CA VAL A 177 17.53 16.67 -4.61
C VAL A 177 17.64 17.81 -3.61
N ALA A 178 18.16 18.96 -4.03
CA ALA A 178 18.16 20.16 -3.20
C ALA A 178 16.71 20.63 -2.94
N VAL A 179 16.25 20.59 -1.69
CA VAL A 179 14.87 20.91 -1.31
C VAL A 179 14.85 22.06 -0.31
N ALA A 180 14.19 23.15 -0.65
CA ALA A 180 13.94 24.23 0.31
C ALA A 180 12.78 23.83 1.23
N VAL A 181 13.10 23.54 2.50
CA VAL A 181 12.14 23.17 3.53
C VAL A 181 11.65 24.44 4.21
N VAL A 182 10.38 24.76 3.99
CA VAL A 182 9.79 26.05 4.37
C VAL A 182 9.26 25.99 5.79
N HIS A 183 9.84 26.80 6.67
CA HIS A 183 9.44 26.96 8.07
C HIS A 183 9.27 25.62 8.83
N PRO A 184 10.31 24.75 8.93
CA PRO A 184 10.22 23.49 9.67
C PRO A 184 10.39 23.70 11.18
N CYS A 185 9.52 24.53 11.78
CA CYS A 185 9.61 24.91 13.18
C CYS A 185 8.76 24.03 14.10
N ASP A 186 8.61 22.74 13.77
CA ASP A 186 8.06 21.71 14.67
C ASP A 186 8.83 20.39 14.51
N GLN A 187 8.73 19.51 15.52
CA GLN A 187 9.46 18.23 15.54
C GLN A 187 9.15 17.37 14.30
N SER A 188 7.88 17.37 13.88
CA SER A 188 7.34 16.53 12.82
C SER A 188 7.91 16.88 11.44
N SER A 189 8.08 18.17 11.14
CA SER A 189 8.59 18.68 9.86
C SER A 189 10.12 18.69 9.81
N LEU A 190 10.79 19.13 10.88
CA LEU A 190 12.26 19.11 10.95
C LEU A 190 12.78 17.67 10.94
N GLY A 191 12.20 16.79 11.76
CA GLY A 191 12.58 15.39 11.81
C GLY A 191 12.45 14.70 10.46
N ALA A 192 11.35 14.96 9.74
CA ALA A 192 11.13 14.39 8.41
C ALA A 192 12.16 14.86 7.37
N ALA A 193 12.52 16.15 7.38
CA ALA A 193 13.54 16.68 6.48
C ALA A 193 14.91 16.04 6.73
N LEU A 194 15.29 15.89 8.00
CA LEU A 194 16.58 15.29 8.39
C LEU A 194 16.60 13.77 8.14
N GLN A 195 15.48 13.09 8.34
CA GLN A 195 15.34 11.67 8.01
C GLN A 195 15.44 11.44 6.49
N ALA A 196 14.80 12.29 5.68
CA ALA A 196 14.91 12.25 4.23
C ALA A 196 16.35 12.54 3.75
N ARG A 197 17.09 13.41 4.45
CA ARG A 197 18.53 13.62 4.23
C ARG A 197 19.35 12.37 4.54
N ARG A 198 19.11 11.73 5.70
CA ARG A 198 19.79 10.47 6.08
C ARG A 198 19.52 9.36 5.07
N ALA A 199 18.30 9.29 4.53
CA ALA A 199 17.91 8.38 3.47
C ALA A 199 18.46 8.76 2.07
N ARG A 200 19.24 9.85 1.96
CA ARG A 200 19.80 10.39 0.70
C ARG A 200 18.75 10.73 -0.36
N LEU A 201 17.52 11.04 0.05
CA LEU A 201 16.46 11.45 -0.88
C LEU A 201 16.57 12.93 -1.23
N ILE A 202 16.90 13.76 -0.24
CA ILE A 202 16.98 15.21 -0.37
C ILE A 202 18.24 15.78 0.28
N GLU A 203 18.71 16.92 -0.22
CA GLU A 203 19.61 17.82 0.49
C GLU A 203 18.79 19.02 0.98
N PRO A 204 18.43 19.07 2.28
CA PRO A 204 17.52 20.08 2.78
C PRO A 204 18.21 21.45 2.96
N ILE A 205 17.57 22.50 2.45
CA ILE A 205 17.87 23.90 2.79
C ILE A 205 16.75 24.36 3.72
N LEU A 206 17.04 24.49 5.02
CA LEU A 206 16.05 24.87 6.01
C LEU A 206 15.84 26.39 5.96
N VAL A 207 14.62 26.82 5.67
CA VAL A 207 14.28 28.25 5.59
C VAL A 207 13.37 28.62 6.75
N GLY A 208 13.90 29.31 7.76
CA GLY A 208 13.13 29.65 8.95
C GLY A 208 13.95 30.39 10.01
N PRO A 209 13.34 30.78 11.14
CA PRO A 209 14.04 31.51 12.19
C PRO A 209 15.14 30.66 12.83
N LEU A 210 16.39 31.08 12.69
CA LEU A 210 17.58 30.31 13.09
C LEU A 210 17.52 29.90 14.57
N ALA A 211 17.20 30.85 15.45
CA ALA A 211 17.08 30.59 16.89
C ALA A 211 16.04 29.52 17.22
N ARG A 212 14.92 29.47 16.48
CA ARG A 212 13.88 28.44 16.70
C ARG A 212 14.32 27.07 16.21
N LEU A 213 15.01 27.00 15.07
CA LEU A 213 15.52 25.74 14.53
C LEU A 213 16.56 25.11 15.46
N HIS A 214 17.51 25.90 15.98
CA HIS A 214 18.49 25.41 16.95
C HIS A 214 17.84 24.98 18.27
N ALA A 215 16.95 25.78 18.85
CA ALA A 215 16.25 25.40 20.07
C ALA A 215 15.46 24.09 19.92
N LEU A 216 14.79 23.91 18.78
CA LEU A 216 14.05 22.69 18.46
C LEU A 216 14.99 21.49 18.27
N ALA A 217 16.14 21.71 17.63
CA ALA A 217 17.15 20.67 17.44
C ALA A 217 17.77 20.21 18.76
N GLU A 218 18.11 21.14 19.66
CA GLU A 218 18.59 20.83 21.01
C GLU A 218 17.53 20.06 21.81
N GLN A 219 16.28 20.51 21.77
CA GLN A 219 15.17 19.88 22.51
C GLN A 219 14.95 18.42 22.12
N HIS A 220 15.09 18.08 20.84
CA HIS A 220 14.77 16.75 20.30
C HIS A 220 16.00 15.93 19.87
N GLY A 221 17.21 16.43 20.11
CA GLY A 221 18.45 15.75 19.74
C GLY A 221 18.65 15.63 18.22
N PHE A 222 18.19 16.61 17.44
CA PHE A 222 18.44 16.65 16.01
C PHE A 222 19.82 17.25 15.72
N ASP A 223 20.52 16.65 14.77
CA ASP A 223 21.79 17.17 14.27
C ASP A 223 21.56 18.04 13.04
N LEU A 224 21.93 19.32 13.15
CA LEU A 224 21.87 20.30 12.07
C LEU A 224 23.25 20.57 11.43
N ALA A 225 24.28 19.81 11.80
CA ALA A 225 25.59 19.92 11.19
C ALA A 225 25.51 19.68 9.68
N ASP A 226 26.22 20.53 8.93
CA ASP A 226 26.29 20.52 7.47
C ASP A 226 24.94 20.66 6.75
N VAL A 227 23.89 21.11 7.44
CA VAL A 227 22.61 21.48 6.84
C VAL A 227 22.62 22.97 6.53
N GLN A 228 22.29 23.35 5.30
CA GLN A 228 22.17 24.77 4.95
C GLN A 228 20.93 25.37 5.62
N ILE A 229 21.10 26.52 6.29
CA ILE A 229 20.01 27.26 6.93
C ILE A 229 19.96 28.69 6.38
N GLU A 230 18.78 29.13 5.98
CA GLU A 230 18.48 30.50 5.56
C GLU A 230 17.64 31.17 6.66
N ASP A 231 18.29 32.05 7.43
CA ASP A 231 17.66 32.73 8.56
C ASP A 231 16.67 33.81 8.09
N VAL A 232 15.43 33.65 8.51
CA VAL A 232 14.32 34.55 8.20
C VAL A 232 13.38 34.68 9.38
N ALA A 233 12.78 35.86 9.55
CA ALA A 233 12.07 36.19 10.79
C ALA A 233 10.78 35.38 11.04
N HIS A 234 10.02 35.02 10.00
CA HIS A 234 8.70 34.40 10.15
C HIS A 234 8.31 33.54 8.93
N SER A 235 7.17 32.84 9.04
CA SER A 235 6.66 31.87 8.05
C SER A 235 6.49 32.46 6.63
N HIS A 236 5.90 33.65 6.50
CA HIS A 236 5.71 34.30 5.20
C HIS A 236 7.05 34.66 4.54
N ALA A 237 8.03 35.15 5.32
CA ALA A 237 9.38 35.42 4.83
C ALA A 237 10.08 34.13 4.39
N ALA A 238 9.87 33.03 5.10
CA ALA A 238 10.36 31.73 4.71
C ALA A 238 9.75 31.25 3.39
N ALA A 239 8.44 31.39 3.20
CA ALA A 239 7.78 31.02 1.96
C ALA A 239 8.32 31.82 0.76
N PHE A 240 8.47 33.14 0.91
CA PHE A 240 9.06 34.00 -0.13
C PHE A 240 10.50 33.61 -0.45
N ARG A 241 11.34 33.46 0.59
CA ARG A 241 12.75 33.10 0.41
C ARG A 241 12.92 31.72 -0.23
N ALA A 242 12.12 30.73 0.17
CA ALA A 242 12.16 29.41 -0.42
C ALA A 242 11.80 29.41 -1.92
N VAL A 243 10.77 30.17 -2.31
CA VAL A 243 10.41 30.38 -3.71
C VAL A 243 11.55 31.07 -4.48
N GLU A 244 12.19 32.07 -3.86
CA GLU A 244 13.34 32.75 -4.45
C GLU A 244 14.53 31.80 -4.67
N LEU A 245 14.84 30.92 -3.71
CA LEU A 245 15.90 29.91 -3.86
C LEU A 245 15.65 28.99 -5.07
N VAL A 246 14.41 28.59 -5.30
CA VAL A 246 14.02 27.82 -6.49
C VAL A 246 14.23 28.63 -7.77
N ARG A 247 13.80 29.89 -7.80
CA ARG A 247 13.99 30.77 -8.97
C ARG A 247 15.46 31.03 -9.29
N LEU A 248 16.31 31.06 -8.28
CA LEU A 248 17.77 31.17 -8.40
C LEU A 248 18.45 29.84 -8.78
N GLY A 249 17.70 28.74 -8.92
CA GLY A 249 18.23 27.42 -9.23
C GLY A 249 18.98 26.75 -8.08
N LYS A 250 18.86 27.26 -6.85
CA LYS A 250 19.49 26.69 -5.65
C LYS A 250 18.69 25.53 -5.05
N ALA A 251 17.39 25.47 -5.33
CA ALA A 251 16.51 24.38 -4.91
C ALA A 251 15.72 23.86 -6.11
N ALA A 252 15.56 22.54 -6.19
CA ALA A 252 14.83 21.83 -7.24
C ALA A 252 13.49 21.27 -6.78
N ALA A 253 13.15 21.43 -5.50
CA ALA A 253 11.80 21.22 -4.95
C ALA A 253 11.57 22.10 -3.73
N LEU A 254 10.30 22.23 -3.33
CA LEU A 254 9.90 22.82 -2.05
C LEU A 254 9.33 21.75 -1.13
N MET A 255 9.47 21.92 0.19
CA MET A 255 8.80 21.09 1.17
C MET A 255 8.13 21.97 2.23
N LYS A 256 6.84 21.75 2.43
CA LYS A 256 6.04 22.49 3.42
C LYS A 256 6.39 22.01 4.83
N GLY A 257 6.77 22.93 5.72
CA GLY A 257 7.00 22.65 7.14
C GLY A 257 5.76 22.88 8.00
N SER A 258 5.93 23.62 9.10
CA SER A 258 4.88 23.81 10.11
C SER A 258 3.89 24.94 9.80
N LEU A 259 4.17 25.80 8.82
CA LEU A 259 3.26 26.86 8.35
C LEU A 259 1.94 26.31 7.77
N HIS A 260 0.95 27.17 7.55
CA HIS A 260 -0.29 26.76 6.87
C HIS A 260 -0.09 26.71 5.35
N THR A 261 -0.88 25.88 4.65
CA THR A 261 -0.70 25.64 3.21
C THR A 261 -0.94 26.92 2.39
N ASP A 262 -1.90 27.76 2.80
CA ASP A 262 -2.18 29.04 2.13
C ASP A 262 -0.99 30.01 2.18
N GLU A 263 -0.24 30.07 3.28
CA GLU A 263 0.96 30.91 3.42
C GLU A 263 2.02 30.52 2.39
N LEU A 264 2.28 29.20 2.26
CA LEU A 264 3.20 28.69 1.24
C LEU A 264 2.67 28.95 -0.16
N MET A 265 1.41 28.58 -0.42
CA MET A 265 0.83 28.66 -1.75
C MET A 265 0.70 30.10 -2.23
N SER A 266 0.44 31.07 -1.35
CA SER A 266 0.41 32.50 -1.69
C SER A 266 1.72 32.97 -2.34
N ALA A 267 2.87 32.56 -1.80
CA ALA A 267 4.18 32.85 -2.39
C ALA A 267 4.39 32.11 -3.71
N VAL A 268 3.99 30.83 -3.78
CA VAL A 268 4.15 29.99 -4.98
C VAL A 268 3.32 30.51 -6.16
N VAL A 269 2.09 30.97 -5.92
CA VAL A 269 1.17 31.44 -6.97
C VAL A 269 1.32 32.93 -7.30
N HIS A 270 2.29 33.62 -6.70
CA HIS A 270 2.51 35.04 -6.99
C HIS A 270 2.86 35.24 -8.47
N ARG A 271 2.28 36.25 -9.12
CA ARG A 271 2.36 36.44 -10.58
C ARG A 271 3.79 36.69 -11.05
N ASP A 272 4.50 37.61 -10.38
CA ASP A 272 5.80 38.09 -10.85
C ASP A 272 6.97 37.42 -10.13
N THR A 273 6.70 36.84 -8.96
CA THR A 273 7.72 36.31 -8.06
C THR A 273 7.54 34.85 -7.68
N GLY A 274 6.46 34.22 -8.12
CA GLY A 274 6.14 32.83 -7.82
C GLY A 274 6.75 31.83 -8.79
N LEU A 275 6.17 30.63 -8.79
CA LEU A 275 6.62 29.46 -9.55
C LEU A 275 5.57 29.00 -10.57
N ARG A 276 4.69 29.91 -10.99
CA ARG A 276 3.64 29.61 -11.96
C ARG A 276 4.22 29.20 -13.31
N THR A 277 3.50 28.30 -13.96
CA THR A 277 3.67 27.92 -15.36
C THR A 277 2.39 28.28 -16.12
N GLU A 278 2.29 27.87 -17.38
CA GLU A 278 1.05 27.99 -18.15
C GLU A 278 -0.05 27.02 -17.66
N ARG A 279 0.34 25.93 -16.97
CA ARG A 279 -0.59 24.97 -16.40
C ARG A 279 -1.08 25.42 -15.03
N ARG A 280 -2.32 25.04 -14.70
CA ARG A 280 -2.85 25.16 -13.35
C ARG A 280 -2.00 24.34 -12.37
N ILE A 281 -1.79 24.91 -11.18
CA ILE A 281 -1.19 24.21 -10.05
C ILE A 281 -2.23 23.29 -9.41
N THR A 282 -1.87 22.02 -9.21
CA THR A 282 -2.78 20.96 -8.78
C THR A 282 -2.12 20.07 -7.73
N HIS A 283 -2.90 19.22 -7.06
CA HIS A 283 -2.40 18.27 -6.06
C HIS A 283 -2.67 16.82 -6.45
N ALA A 284 -1.76 15.92 -6.11
CA ALA A 284 -1.93 14.48 -6.23
C ALA A 284 -1.53 13.78 -4.93
N PHE A 285 -2.36 12.85 -4.46
CA PHE A 285 -1.97 11.83 -3.49
C PHE A 285 -1.60 10.55 -4.22
N LEU A 286 -0.38 10.06 -4.02
CA LEU A 286 -0.03 8.68 -4.37
C LEU A 286 -0.35 7.80 -3.17
N MET A 287 -1.41 7.00 -3.28
CA MET A 287 -1.98 6.17 -2.22
C MET A 287 -1.52 4.72 -2.37
N ASP A 288 -0.94 4.17 -1.31
CA ASP A 288 -0.75 2.72 -1.17
C ASP A 288 -1.88 2.14 -0.31
N VAL A 289 -2.91 1.63 -0.99
CA VAL A 289 -4.11 1.07 -0.35
C VAL A 289 -3.94 -0.44 -0.19
N PRO A 290 -3.94 -1.00 1.04
CA PRO A 290 -3.73 -2.43 1.28
C PRO A 290 -4.70 -3.34 0.52
N THR A 291 -5.94 -2.90 0.34
CA THR A 291 -7.02 -3.68 -0.30
C THR A 291 -7.09 -3.50 -1.81
N TYR A 292 -6.18 -2.73 -2.42
CA TYR A 292 -6.11 -2.52 -3.86
C TYR A 292 -4.76 -3.01 -4.41
N HIS A 293 -4.74 -3.57 -5.61
CA HIS A 293 -3.61 -4.36 -6.12
C HIS A 293 -2.39 -3.55 -6.59
N LYS A 294 -2.50 -2.22 -6.70
CA LYS A 294 -1.42 -1.32 -7.13
C LYS A 294 -1.56 0.08 -6.49
N PRO A 295 -0.54 0.95 -6.53
CA PRO A 295 -0.69 2.34 -6.08
C PRO A 295 -1.75 3.10 -6.89
N LEU A 296 -2.46 4.00 -6.22
CA LEU A 296 -3.51 4.85 -6.81
C LEU A 296 -3.17 6.32 -6.67
N ILE A 297 -3.29 7.08 -7.75
CA ILE A 297 -3.19 8.53 -7.71
C ILE A 297 -4.59 9.13 -7.53
N VAL A 298 -4.82 9.92 -6.49
CA VAL A 298 -6.07 10.68 -6.28
C VAL A 298 -5.81 12.16 -6.49
N THR A 299 -6.58 12.81 -7.37
CA THR A 299 -6.35 14.21 -7.77
C THR A 299 -7.65 14.94 -8.14
N ASP A 300 -7.91 16.21 -7.79
CA ASP A 300 -7.20 17.09 -6.87
C ASP A 300 -7.87 17.04 -5.48
N ALA A 301 -7.09 16.80 -4.44
CA ALA A 301 -7.59 16.59 -3.07
C ALA A 301 -7.16 17.67 -2.06
N ALA A 302 -6.48 18.73 -2.50
CA ALA A 302 -5.93 19.74 -1.57
C ALA A 302 -5.96 21.20 -2.06
N ILE A 303 -6.04 21.47 -3.37
CA ILE A 303 -5.83 22.83 -3.90
C ILE A 303 -7.07 23.40 -4.61
N ASN A 304 -7.59 22.69 -5.61
CA ASN A 304 -8.62 23.25 -6.48
C ASN A 304 -10.03 22.95 -5.94
N ILE A 305 -10.67 23.96 -5.35
CA ILE A 305 -11.97 23.84 -4.64
C ILE A 305 -13.09 23.29 -5.54
N ALA A 306 -13.38 24.00 -6.63
CA ALA A 306 -14.41 23.64 -7.61
C ALA A 306 -13.85 23.89 -9.01
N PRO A 307 -13.04 22.97 -9.55
CA PRO A 307 -12.33 23.18 -10.79
C PRO A 307 -13.30 23.21 -11.99
N ASP A 308 -13.12 24.16 -12.89
CA ASP A 308 -13.78 24.17 -14.20
C ASP A 308 -13.16 23.15 -15.15
N LEU A 309 -13.72 23.01 -16.36
CA LEU A 309 -13.28 22.00 -17.34
C LEU A 309 -11.80 22.17 -17.74
N ASP A 310 -11.35 23.39 -17.99
CA ASP A 310 -9.95 23.66 -18.34
C ASP A 310 -9.00 23.36 -17.18
N THR A 311 -9.40 23.69 -15.95
CA THR A 311 -8.67 23.29 -14.75
C THR A 311 -8.62 21.78 -14.59
N LYS A 312 -9.73 21.07 -14.84
CA LYS A 312 -9.77 19.59 -14.79
C LYS A 312 -8.88 18.96 -15.86
N ARG A 313 -8.77 19.57 -17.04
CA ARG A 313 -7.80 19.13 -18.07
C ARG A 313 -6.38 19.20 -17.54
N ASP A 314 -6.00 20.30 -16.89
CA ASP A 314 -4.66 20.45 -16.31
C ASP A 314 -4.43 19.51 -15.12
N ILE A 315 -5.44 19.28 -14.27
CA ILE A 315 -5.43 18.25 -13.21
C ILE A 315 -5.14 16.87 -13.81
N CYS A 316 -5.86 16.51 -14.88
CA CYS A 316 -5.68 15.26 -15.58
C CYS A 316 -4.25 15.11 -16.13
N GLN A 317 -3.79 16.10 -16.91
CA GLN A 317 -2.47 16.03 -17.54
C GLN A 317 -1.33 16.01 -16.51
N ASN A 318 -1.41 16.81 -15.45
CA ASN A 318 -0.39 16.80 -14.39
C ASN A 318 -0.31 15.41 -13.70
N ALA A 319 -1.45 14.77 -13.44
CA ALA A 319 -1.46 13.44 -12.84
C ALA A 319 -0.95 12.34 -13.78
N ILE A 320 -1.25 12.45 -15.09
CA ILE A 320 -0.69 11.56 -16.11
C ILE A 320 0.84 11.69 -16.15
N ASP A 321 1.35 12.92 -16.18
CA ASP A 321 2.80 13.18 -16.21
C ASP A 321 3.49 12.61 -14.97
N LEU A 322 2.85 12.72 -13.78
CA LEU A 322 3.32 12.08 -12.56
C LEU A 322 3.35 10.55 -12.71
N ALA A 323 2.29 9.92 -13.20
CA ALA A 323 2.23 8.47 -13.38
C ALA A 323 3.31 7.96 -14.34
N LEU A 324 3.60 8.70 -15.42
CA LEU A 324 4.68 8.40 -16.36
C LEU A 324 6.06 8.45 -15.67
N VAL A 325 6.32 9.47 -14.85
CA VAL A 325 7.54 9.58 -14.02
C VAL A 325 7.67 8.39 -13.06
N LEU A 326 6.56 7.95 -12.48
CA LEU A 326 6.52 6.77 -11.62
C LEU A 326 6.73 5.45 -12.39
N GLY A 327 6.80 5.47 -13.72
CA GLY A 327 7.11 4.32 -14.57
C GLY A 327 5.88 3.61 -15.14
N ILE A 328 4.69 4.18 -14.98
CA ILE A 328 3.44 3.64 -15.53
C ILE A 328 3.37 4.07 -17.00
N ALA A 329 3.79 3.19 -17.92
CA ALA A 329 3.97 3.54 -19.33
C ALA A 329 2.69 4.02 -20.04
N ARG A 330 1.52 3.52 -19.61
CA ARG A 330 0.23 3.93 -20.17
C ARG A 330 -0.82 3.99 -19.04
N PRO A 331 -0.86 5.08 -18.27
CA PRO A 331 -1.75 5.22 -17.13
C PRO A 331 -3.21 5.14 -17.54
N LYS A 332 -4.05 4.60 -16.66
CA LYS A 332 -5.51 4.56 -16.78
C LYS A 332 -6.14 5.58 -15.85
N VAL A 333 -6.79 6.59 -16.41
CA VAL A 333 -7.46 7.68 -15.69
C VAL A 333 -8.96 7.41 -15.66
N ALA A 334 -9.51 7.18 -14.47
CA ALA A 334 -10.94 7.16 -14.22
C ALA A 334 -11.41 8.54 -13.74
N ILE A 335 -12.35 9.14 -14.46
CA ILE A 335 -12.98 10.40 -14.05
C ILE A 335 -14.20 10.09 -13.18
N ILE A 336 -14.09 10.43 -11.90
CA ILE A 336 -15.04 10.00 -10.87
C ILE A 336 -16.24 10.93 -10.82
N CYS A 337 -17.42 10.32 -10.81
CA CYS A 337 -18.72 10.95 -10.69
C CYS A 337 -19.62 10.09 -9.78
N ALA A 338 -20.84 10.56 -9.50
CA ALA A 338 -21.81 9.76 -8.74
C ALA A 338 -22.53 8.70 -9.60
N VAL A 339 -22.50 8.85 -10.92
CA VAL A 339 -23.19 8.00 -11.91
C VAL A 339 -22.33 7.86 -13.17
N GLU A 340 -22.65 6.86 -14.00
CA GLU A 340 -21.90 6.51 -15.21
C GLU A 340 -22.46 7.15 -16.49
N GLY A 341 -23.72 7.60 -16.45
CA GLY A 341 -24.37 8.27 -17.57
C GLY A 341 -24.10 9.77 -17.56
N VAL A 342 -23.91 10.36 -18.75
CA VAL A 342 -23.84 11.81 -18.92
C VAL A 342 -25.20 12.44 -18.60
N ASN A 343 -25.21 13.37 -17.65
CA ASN A 343 -26.40 14.07 -17.19
C ASN A 343 -26.13 15.57 -17.11
N SER A 344 -26.85 16.36 -17.91
CA SER A 344 -26.69 17.83 -17.96
C SER A 344 -26.99 18.54 -16.64
N ARG A 345 -27.70 17.90 -15.70
CA ARG A 345 -27.93 18.42 -14.35
C ARG A 345 -26.78 18.13 -13.38
N MET A 346 -25.81 17.32 -13.78
CA MET A 346 -24.66 16.92 -12.98
C MET A 346 -23.38 17.24 -13.76
N VAL A 347 -22.87 18.46 -13.56
CA VAL A 347 -21.76 19.06 -14.34
C VAL A 347 -20.52 18.17 -14.40
N CYS A 348 -20.18 17.45 -13.33
CA CYS A 348 -19.03 16.54 -13.36
C CYS A 348 -19.15 15.44 -14.44
N THR A 349 -20.36 14.99 -14.78
CA THR A 349 -20.56 13.98 -15.83
C THR A 349 -20.37 14.56 -17.24
N THR A 350 -20.77 15.82 -17.45
CA THR A 350 -20.52 16.52 -18.73
C THR A 350 -19.05 16.89 -18.88
N ASP A 351 -18.39 17.25 -17.78
CA ASP A 351 -16.95 17.50 -17.76
C ASP A 351 -16.19 16.20 -18.07
N ALA A 352 -16.58 15.08 -17.46
CA ALA A 352 -15.96 13.77 -17.72
C ALA A 352 -16.03 13.38 -19.19
N ALA A 353 -17.20 13.49 -19.81
CA ALA A 353 -17.37 13.23 -21.24
C ALA A 353 -16.51 14.17 -22.11
N SER A 354 -16.42 15.44 -21.73
CA SER A 354 -15.60 16.43 -22.44
C SER A 354 -14.11 16.11 -22.33
N LEU A 355 -13.62 15.74 -21.15
CA LEU A 355 -12.23 15.32 -20.92
C LEU A 355 -11.87 14.05 -21.70
N CYS A 356 -12.79 13.08 -21.79
CA CYS A 356 -12.57 11.89 -22.63
C CYS A 356 -12.43 12.30 -24.10
N LYS A 357 -13.28 13.21 -24.59
CA LYS A 357 -13.17 13.73 -25.97
C LYS A 357 -11.88 14.54 -26.20
N MET A 358 -11.42 15.27 -25.19
CA MET A 358 -10.13 15.97 -25.21
C MET A 358 -8.98 14.98 -25.33
N ALA A 359 -9.04 13.84 -24.63
CA ALA A 359 -8.05 12.77 -24.76
C ALA A 359 -8.07 12.13 -26.16
N ASP A 360 -9.25 11.80 -26.69
CA ASP A 360 -9.41 11.29 -28.08
C ASP A 360 -8.79 12.22 -29.13
N ARG A 361 -8.89 13.53 -28.90
CA ARG A 361 -8.39 14.58 -29.81
C ARG A 361 -6.95 14.99 -29.54
N GLY A 362 -6.27 14.34 -28.59
CA GLY A 362 -4.88 14.63 -28.25
C GLY A 362 -4.64 15.93 -27.49
N GLN A 363 -5.68 16.52 -26.90
CA GLN A 363 -5.54 17.66 -25.97
C GLN A 363 -5.09 17.19 -24.58
N ILE A 364 -5.42 15.94 -24.22
CA ILE A 364 -4.83 15.21 -23.10
C ILE A 364 -4.07 14.03 -23.70
N THR A 365 -2.83 13.80 -23.26
CA THR A 365 -1.93 12.83 -23.90
C THR A 365 -1.25 11.92 -22.88
N GLY A 366 -0.81 10.74 -23.33
CA GLY A 366 0.00 9.81 -22.53
C GLY A 366 -0.79 8.76 -21.73
N ALA A 367 -2.12 8.80 -21.73
CA ALA A 367 -2.96 7.92 -20.92
C ALA A 367 -4.21 7.41 -21.65
N LEU A 368 -4.83 6.38 -21.07
CA LEU A 368 -6.20 5.97 -21.35
C LEU A 368 -7.11 6.70 -20.38
N VAL A 369 -8.08 7.46 -20.89
CA VAL A 369 -9.00 8.26 -20.07
C VAL A 369 -10.41 7.78 -20.30
N ASP A 370 -11.15 7.52 -19.24
CA ASP A 370 -12.55 7.14 -19.32
C ASP A 370 -13.37 7.68 -18.14
N GLY A 371 -14.66 7.88 -18.39
CA GLY A 371 -15.58 8.52 -17.48
C GLY A 371 -16.84 9.03 -18.20
N PRO A 372 -17.90 9.36 -17.44
CA PRO A 372 -17.96 9.36 -15.99
C PRO A 372 -18.05 7.94 -15.40
N LEU A 373 -17.39 7.71 -14.27
CA LEU A 373 -17.42 6.43 -13.55
C LEU A 373 -17.79 6.65 -12.09
N ALA A 374 -18.62 5.78 -11.54
CA ALA A 374 -18.84 5.74 -10.09
C ALA A 374 -17.66 5.07 -9.40
N PHE A 375 -17.42 5.39 -8.12
CA PHE A 375 -16.22 4.89 -7.44
C PHE A 375 -16.14 3.37 -7.40
N ASP A 376 -17.26 2.67 -7.19
CA ASP A 376 -17.33 1.21 -7.12
C ASP A 376 -16.88 0.53 -8.41
N ASN A 377 -17.37 0.96 -9.57
CA ASN A 377 -16.97 0.42 -10.86
C ASN A 377 -15.64 0.96 -11.38
N ALA A 378 -15.18 2.11 -10.89
CA ALA A 378 -13.82 2.55 -11.14
C ALA A 378 -12.84 1.56 -10.51
N ILE A 379 -13.01 1.15 -9.25
CA ILE A 379 -12.02 0.33 -8.52
C ILE A 379 -12.26 -1.18 -8.56
N SER A 380 -13.46 -1.66 -8.93
CA SER A 380 -13.79 -3.09 -8.96
C SER A 380 -14.18 -3.56 -10.36
N LYS A 381 -13.40 -4.49 -10.92
CA LYS A 381 -13.72 -5.11 -12.21
C LYS A 381 -15.04 -5.87 -12.17
N GLU A 382 -15.39 -6.43 -11.02
CA GLU A 382 -16.67 -7.13 -10.83
C GLU A 382 -17.85 -6.16 -10.83
N ALA A 383 -17.74 -5.04 -10.11
CA ALA A 383 -18.78 -4.00 -10.13
C ALA A 383 -18.98 -3.42 -11.54
N ALA A 384 -17.89 -3.21 -12.28
CA ALA A 384 -17.96 -2.79 -13.68
C ALA A 384 -18.70 -3.80 -14.58
N ARG A 385 -18.45 -5.11 -14.40
CA ARG A 385 -19.15 -6.19 -15.14
C ARG A 385 -20.64 -6.24 -14.81
N ILE A 386 -21.00 -6.18 -13.52
CA ILE A 386 -22.39 -6.19 -13.07
C ILE A 386 -23.16 -5.02 -13.70
N LYS A 387 -22.54 -3.83 -13.75
CA LYS A 387 -23.09 -2.63 -14.37
C LYS A 387 -22.94 -2.60 -15.91
N LYS A 388 -22.38 -3.64 -16.53
CA LYS A 388 -22.19 -3.79 -17.98
C LYS A 388 -21.38 -2.65 -18.62
N ILE A 389 -20.33 -2.20 -17.93
CA ILE A 389 -19.45 -1.13 -18.39
C ILE A 389 -18.33 -1.75 -19.24
N ASP A 390 -18.29 -1.42 -20.52
CA ASP A 390 -17.21 -1.80 -21.42
C ASP A 390 -16.11 -0.75 -21.41
N SER A 391 -15.10 -0.97 -20.56
CA SER A 391 -13.99 -0.05 -20.37
C SER A 391 -12.71 -0.78 -19.98
N VAL A 392 -11.61 -0.33 -20.57
CA VAL A 392 -10.24 -0.76 -20.23
C VAL A 392 -9.72 -0.09 -18.95
N VAL A 393 -10.36 1.00 -18.52
CA VAL A 393 -10.05 1.76 -17.31
C VAL A 393 -10.86 1.22 -16.13
N ALA A 394 -12.16 0.95 -16.30
CA ALA A 394 -13.03 0.50 -15.22
C ALA A 394 -12.55 -0.81 -14.58
N GLY A 395 -12.43 -0.79 -13.26
CA GLY A 395 -11.94 -1.86 -12.40
C GLY A 395 -10.42 -1.94 -12.24
N ASP A 396 -9.65 -1.10 -12.95
CA ASP A 396 -8.18 -1.10 -12.90
C ASP A 396 -7.53 0.29 -13.16
N PRO A 397 -8.02 1.41 -12.60
CA PRO A 397 -7.41 2.72 -12.77
C PRO A 397 -6.07 2.81 -12.05
N ASP A 398 -5.18 3.63 -12.60
CA ASP A 398 -3.97 4.14 -11.94
C ASP A 398 -4.22 5.53 -11.32
N ILE A 399 -5.12 6.32 -11.93
CA ILE A 399 -5.45 7.68 -11.54
C ILE A 399 -6.97 7.81 -11.36
N LEU A 400 -7.39 8.42 -10.25
CA LEU A 400 -8.75 8.83 -9.94
C LEU A 400 -8.81 10.36 -9.97
N LEU A 401 -9.43 10.90 -11.03
CA LEU A 401 -9.73 12.33 -11.13
C LEU A 401 -11.08 12.61 -10.48
N VAL A 402 -11.06 13.25 -9.31
CA VAL A 402 -12.26 13.58 -8.53
C VAL A 402 -12.94 14.86 -9.03
N PRO A 403 -14.25 15.04 -8.80
CA PRO A 403 -14.99 16.17 -9.36
C PRO A 403 -14.63 17.52 -8.73
N ASP A 404 -14.28 17.52 -7.45
CA ASP A 404 -13.98 18.70 -6.65
C ASP A 404 -13.14 18.36 -5.40
N LEU A 405 -12.73 19.39 -4.67
CA LEU A 405 -11.89 19.26 -3.47
C LEU A 405 -12.57 18.45 -2.37
N ALA A 406 -13.87 18.60 -2.17
CA ALA A 406 -14.58 17.93 -1.09
C ALA A 406 -14.58 16.41 -1.32
N ALA A 407 -14.90 15.98 -2.53
CA ALA A 407 -14.84 14.57 -2.93
C ALA A 407 -13.42 14.01 -2.81
N GLY A 408 -12.40 14.74 -3.30
CA GLY A 408 -11.00 14.33 -3.22
C GLY A 408 -10.49 14.19 -1.79
N ASN A 409 -10.78 15.18 -0.94
CA ASN A 409 -10.33 15.21 0.44
C ASN A 409 -11.00 14.12 1.30
N ILE A 410 -12.32 13.93 1.14
CA ILE A 410 -13.05 12.85 1.81
C ILE A 410 -12.51 11.49 1.38
N LEU A 411 -12.30 11.27 0.07
CA LEU A 411 -11.78 10.01 -0.44
C LEU A 411 -10.38 9.70 0.11
N ALA A 412 -9.44 10.65 0.02
CA ALA A 412 -8.09 10.45 0.53
C ALA A 412 -8.09 10.13 2.03
N LYS A 413 -8.85 10.88 2.84
CA LYS A 413 -8.96 10.62 4.29
C LYS A 413 -9.64 9.29 4.59
N GLN A 414 -10.69 8.92 3.85
CA GLN A 414 -11.36 7.63 4.03
C GLN A 414 -10.38 6.48 3.78
N LEU A 415 -9.58 6.55 2.71
CA LEU A 415 -8.57 5.54 2.41
C LEU A 415 -7.50 5.49 3.52
N THR A 416 -7.00 6.63 3.99
CA THR A 416 -5.99 6.66 5.06
C THR A 416 -6.52 6.12 6.38
N PHE A 417 -7.66 6.60 6.87
CA PHE A 417 -8.12 6.29 8.23
C PHE A 417 -8.96 5.01 8.34
N MET A 418 -9.72 4.64 7.31
CA MET A 418 -10.54 3.43 7.35
C MET A 418 -9.87 2.26 6.62
N SER A 419 -9.09 2.54 5.58
CA SER A 419 -8.41 1.49 4.80
C SER A 419 -6.92 1.36 5.13
N HIS A 420 -6.41 2.18 6.07
CA HIS A 420 -5.03 2.17 6.55
C HIS A 420 -4.02 2.36 5.40
N ALA A 421 -4.42 3.17 4.42
CA ALA A 421 -3.56 3.53 3.29
C ALA A 421 -2.53 4.58 3.71
N ASP A 422 -1.29 4.40 3.26
CA ASP A 422 -0.28 5.45 3.30
C ASP A 422 -0.43 6.34 2.04
N GLY A 423 -0.24 7.65 2.16
CA GLY A 423 -0.60 8.60 1.11
C GLY A 423 0.40 9.73 0.90
N ALA A 424 1.29 9.59 -0.08
CA ALA A 424 2.30 10.61 -0.38
C ALA A 424 1.70 11.82 -1.13
N GLY A 425 1.84 13.01 -0.58
CA GLY A 425 1.22 14.25 -1.09
C GLY A 425 2.20 15.14 -1.86
N ILE A 426 1.83 15.51 -3.10
CA ILE A 426 2.66 16.35 -3.95
C ILE A 426 1.84 17.35 -4.78
N VAL A 427 2.36 18.56 -4.90
CA VAL A 427 1.83 19.60 -5.80
C VAL A 427 2.55 19.54 -7.14
N LEU A 428 1.76 19.67 -8.18
CA LEU A 428 2.13 19.59 -9.58
C LEU A 428 1.78 20.89 -10.31
N GLY A 429 2.31 21.08 -11.52
CA GLY A 429 2.02 22.24 -12.37
C GLY A 429 2.80 23.52 -12.05
N ALA A 430 3.50 23.57 -10.92
CA ALA A 430 4.52 24.59 -10.66
C ALA A 430 5.84 24.24 -11.38
N ARG A 431 6.80 25.17 -11.42
CA ARG A 431 8.12 24.95 -12.04
C ARG A 431 8.92 23.80 -11.41
N VAL A 432 8.67 23.50 -10.14
CA VAL A 432 9.27 22.40 -9.38
C VAL A 432 8.19 21.69 -8.56
N PRO A 433 8.37 20.41 -8.21
CA PRO A 433 7.47 19.73 -7.28
C PRO A 433 7.47 20.41 -5.90
N ILE A 434 6.32 20.39 -5.23
CA ILE A 434 6.19 20.89 -3.85
C ILE A 434 5.63 19.74 -3.00
N ILE A 435 6.41 19.28 -2.04
CA ILE A 435 6.04 18.25 -1.07
C ILE A 435 5.10 18.88 -0.05
N LEU A 436 3.87 18.38 0.04
CA LEU A 436 2.89 18.80 1.05
C LEU A 436 2.72 17.73 2.10
N THR A 437 3.47 17.86 3.19
CA THR A 437 3.26 17.01 4.37
C THR A 437 2.14 17.55 5.24
N SER A 438 1.28 16.65 5.72
CA SER A 438 0.33 16.90 6.79
C SER A 438 0.95 16.58 8.15
N ARG A 439 0.47 17.28 9.19
CA ARG A 439 0.91 17.06 10.58
C ARG A 439 0.52 15.68 11.10
N ALA A 440 -0.54 15.10 10.54
CA ALA A 440 -1.04 13.77 10.89
C ALA A 440 -0.35 12.63 10.13
N ASP A 441 0.55 12.94 9.19
CA ASP A 441 1.21 11.92 8.38
C ASP A 441 2.28 11.20 9.20
N ASN A 442 2.35 9.88 9.03
CA ASN A 442 3.44 9.07 9.56
C ASN A 442 4.76 9.34 8.81
N GLU A 443 5.88 8.89 9.38
CA GLU A 443 7.21 9.11 8.82
C GLU A 443 7.36 8.53 7.40
N ARG A 444 6.84 7.31 7.19
CA ARG A 444 6.90 6.61 5.89
C ARG A 444 6.26 7.45 4.78
N THR A 445 5.08 8.02 5.03
CA THR A 445 4.34 8.85 4.08
C THR A 445 5.14 10.10 3.68
N LYS A 446 5.85 10.73 4.63
CA LYS A 446 6.69 11.89 4.35
C LYS A 446 7.92 11.53 3.52
N LEU A 447 8.58 10.41 3.84
CA LEU A 447 9.69 9.88 3.04
C LEU A 447 9.25 9.51 1.63
N ALA A 448 8.10 8.85 1.48
CA ALA A 448 7.52 8.55 0.19
C ALA A 448 7.25 9.83 -0.63
N SER A 449 6.74 10.89 0.00
CA SER A 449 6.54 12.18 -0.67
C SER A 449 7.86 12.80 -1.16
N CYS A 450 8.92 12.69 -0.36
CA CYS A 450 10.27 13.10 -0.77
C CYS A 450 10.80 12.25 -1.93
N ALA A 451 10.56 10.93 -1.92
CA ALA A 451 10.97 10.02 -2.99
C ALA A 451 10.26 10.35 -4.31
N VAL A 452 8.95 10.63 -4.28
CA VAL A 452 8.20 11.06 -5.47
C VAL A 452 8.78 12.38 -6.02
N ALA A 453 9.05 13.36 -5.16
CA ALA A 453 9.67 14.61 -5.59
C ALA A 453 11.08 14.40 -6.17
N CYS A 454 11.87 13.48 -5.61
CA CYS A 454 13.19 13.11 -6.11
C CYS A 454 13.12 12.54 -7.53
N LEU A 455 12.20 11.60 -7.79
CA LEU A 455 11.97 11.04 -9.12
C LEU A 455 11.54 12.12 -10.12
N MET A 456 10.64 13.02 -9.72
CA MET A 456 10.16 14.11 -10.58
C MET A 456 11.29 15.10 -10.95
N ALA A 457 12.06 15.55 -9.97
CA ALA A 457 13.16 16.48 -10.22
C ALA A 457 14.26 15.82 -11.07
N SER A 458 14.55 14.54 -10.85
CA SER A 458 15.51 13.77 -11.65
C SER A 458 15.04 13.61 -13.10
N ALA A 459 13.76 13.29 -13.32
CA ALA A 459 13.18 13.18 -14.66
C ALA A 459 13.23 14.52 -15.42
N ALA A 460 12.95 15.64 -14.74
CA ALA A 460 13.08 16.97 -15.33
C ALA A 460 14.53 17.33 -15.70
N ALA A 461 15.51 16.80 -14.97
CA ALA A 461 16.94 16.95 -15.28
C ALA A 461 17.46 15.97 -16.35
N GLY A 462 16.60 15.13 -16.94
CA GLY A 462 16.99 14.11 -17.93
C GLY A 462 17.71 12.90 -17.34
N GLN A 463 17.64 12.70 -16.02
CA GLN A 463 18.27 11.58 -15.31
C GLN A 463 17.24 10.46 -15.13
N SER A 464 17.56 9.23 -15.56
CA SER A 464 16.68 8.07 -15.41
C SER A 464 17.31 7.03 -14.48
N PRO A 465 16.57 6.50 -13.49
CA PRO A 465 17.04 5.34 -12.73
C PRO A 465 17.23 4.15 -13.68
N LYS A 466 18.29 3.36 -13.48
CA LYS A 466 18.49 2.14 -14.28
C LYS A 466 17.31 1.21 -14.03
N LYS A 467 16.65 0.72 -15.08
CA LYS A 467 15.58 -0.29 -14.95
C LYS A 467 16.13 -1.48 -14.17
N THR A 468 15.64 -1.69 -12.96
CA THR A 468 15.84 -2.95 -12.24
C THR A 468 15.13 -4.04 -13.05
N GLY A 469 15.90 -5.03 -13.51
CA GLY A 469 15.40 -6.15 -14.31
C GLY A 469 14.33 -6.93 -13.54
N ALA A 470 13.31 -7.36 -14.26
CA ALA A 470 12.28 -8.26 -13.78
C ALA A 470 12.84 -9.65 -13.42
#